data_AF-A0A0F7TUB7-F1
#
_entry.id   AF-A0A0F7TUB7-F1
#
_cell.length_a   1.000
_cell.length_b   1.000
_cell.length_c   1.000
_cell.angle_alpha   90.00
_cell.angle_beta   90.00
_cell.angle_gamma   90.00
#
_symmetry.space_group_name_H-M   'P 1'
#
loop_
_entity.id
_entity.type
_entity.pdbx_description
1 polymer ?
#
loop_
_entity_poly.entity_id
_entity_poly.type
_entity_poly.pdbx_seq_one_letter_code
_entity_poly.pdbx_strand_id
1 'polypeptide(L)'
;MSDTRTCYYPDGSEAKNSVPCTAKDTTACCGVNNVCLSNGYCLDVNQPFSLSRGGCTAQKWGQGCPGRCRTVNSDGGSAIVNLKTANGTSTYCCGTVVASGGDTICRDDTDSFQLADAQILTGRAALANLVPPDSASNSSSNSSITVPTSNNSHDTTIGVGVGVPLGVIALGSLLWAIWERRRANKLSRVMMSSSVPVQEGLVRSQQSYVMSESSVPTELESHRQIPELMAREQMQKAPSK
;
A
#
# COMPACT_ATOMS: atom_id res chain seq x y z
N MET A 1 -26.29 -2.28 -15.51
CA MET A 1 -26.32 -2.08 -16.97
C MET A 1 -24.91 -2.24 -17.49
N SER A 2 -24.69 -3.11 -18.47
CA SER A 2 -23.38 -3.25 -19.13
C SER A 2 -23.22 -2.09 -20.12
N ASP A 3 -22.20 -1.25 -19.94
CA ASP A 3 -21.88 -0.16 -20.85
C ASP A 3 -21.07 -0.72 -22.03
N THR A 4 -21.58 -0.56 -23.25
CA THR A 4 -21.01 -1.15 -24.47
C THR A 4 -20.08 -0.19 -25.23
N ARG A 5 -19.85 1.02 -24.72
CA ARG A 5 -18.99 1.99 -25.40
C ARG A 5 -17.54 1.54 -25.40
N THR A 6 -16.92 1.61 -26.57
CA THR A 6 -15.50 1.31 -26.77
C THR A 6 -14.62 2.37 -26.11
N CYS A 7 -13.51 1.90 -25.53
CA CYS A 7 -12.48 2.74 -24.96
C CYS A 7 -11.22 2.69 -25.82
N TYR A 8 -10.47 3.78 -25.85
CA TYR A 8 -9.28 3.94 -26.67
C TYR A 8 -8.12 4.49 -25.85
N TYR A 9 -6.90 4.08 -26.16
CA TYR A 9 -5.66 4.70 -25.70
C TYR A 9 -5.32 5.96 -26.52
N PRO A 10 -4.42 6.84 -26.04
CA PRO A 10 -4.13 8.14 -26.68
C PRO A 10 -3.77 8.12 -28.15
N ASP A 11 -3.17 7.03 -28.61
CA ASP A 11 -2.81 6.79 -30.01
C ASP A 11 -4.02 6.42 -30.89
N GLY A 12 -5.18 6.16 -30.28
CA GLY A 12 -6.42 5.76 -30.93
C GLY A 12 -6.63 4.24 -31.00
N SER A 13 -5.70 3.44 -30.48
CA SER A 13 -5.85 1.99 -30.36
C SER A 13 -6.90 1.62 -29.32
N GLU A 14 -7.53 0.46 -29.47
CA GLU A 14 -8.61 0.02 -28.58
C GLU A 14 -8.06 -0.46 -27.22
N ALA A 15 -8.57 0.14 -26.14
CA ALA A 15 -8.30 -0.25 -24.77
C ALA A 15 -9.21 -1.41 -24.36
N LYS A 16 -8.80 -2.63 -24.70
CA LYS A 16 -9.53 -3.86 -24.36
C LYS A 16 -9.72 -4.02 -22.85
N ASN A 17 -10.79 -4.71 -22.45
CA ASN A 17 -11.15 -4.96 -21.05
C ASN A 17 -11.24 -3.67 -20.20
N SER A 18 -11.57 -2.54 -20.84
CA SER A 18 -11.78 -1.27 -20.17
C SER A 18 -13.24 -0.85 -20.30
N VAL A 19 -13.76 -0.20 -19.27
CA VAL A 19 -15.14 0.30 -19.23
C VAL A 19 -15.16 1.79 -18.93
N PRO A 20 -16.14 2.54 -19.47
CA PRO A 20 -16.30 3.95 -19.14
C PRO A 20 -16.56 4.16 -17.64
N CYS A 21 -15.97 5.19 -17.05
CA CYS A 21 -16.12 5.48 -15.62
C CYS A 21 -17.36 6.31 -15.27
N THR A 22 -17.97 7.00 -16.23
CA THR A 22 -19.17 7.80 -16.00
C THR A 22 -20.17 7.62 -17.15
N ALA A 23 -21.41 8.09 -16.96
CA ALA A 23 -22.42 8.08 -18.01
C ALA A 23 -22.22 9.17 -19.09
N LYS A 24 -21.24 10.08 -18.92
CA LYS A 24 -20.96 11.15 -19.90
C LYS A 24 -20.44 10.55 -21.21
N ASP A 25 -20.82 11.12 -22.35
CA ASP A 25 -20.42 10.66 -23.69
C ASP A 25 -18.91 10.48 -23.81
N THR A 26 -18.15 11.50 -23.38
CA THR A 26 -16.69 11.44 -23.24
C THR A 26 -16.30 11.38 -21.77
N THR A 27 -15.59 10.33 -21.41
CA THR A 27 -15.14 10.02 -20.06
C THR A 27 -13.90 9.14 -20.09
N ALA A 28 -13.12 9.20 -19.02
CA ALA A 28 -12.09 8.22 -18.73
C ALA A 28 -12.65 6.80 -18.71
N CYS A 29 -11.82 5.85 -19.12
CA CYS A 29 -12.07 4.43 -19.00
C CYS A 29 -11.01 3.78 -18.12
N CYS A 30 -11.44 2.85 -17.27
CA CYS A 30 -10.54 2.05 -16.46
C CYS A 30 -10.70 0.57 -16.79
N GLY A 31 -9.65 -0.21 -16.53
CA GLY A 31 -9.74 -1.67 -16.61
C GLY A 31 -10.90 -2.18 -15.75
N VAL A 32 -11.54 -3.27 -16.17
CA VAL A 32 -12.70 -3.85 -15.46
C VAL A 32 -12.42 -4.18 -13.99
N ASN A 33 -11.14 -4.42 -13.63
CA ASN A 33 -10.71 -4.73 -12.27
C ASN A 33 -10.17 -3.51 -11.50
N ASN A 34 -10.26 -2.31 -12.07
CA ASN A 34 -9.75 -1.09 -11.45
C ASN A 34 -10.89 -0.27 -10.86
N VAL A 35 -10.57 0.59 -9.90
CA VAL A 35 -11.50 1.56 -9.33
C VAL A 35 -11.45 2.84 -10.16
N CYS A 36 -12.61 3.29 -10.63
CA CYS A 36 -12.76 4.58 -11.30
C CYS A 36 -12.72 5.72 -10.27
N LEU A 37 -11.98 6.78 -10.57
CA LEU A 37 -11.89 7.98 -9.75
C LEU A 37 -12.53 9.18 -10.43
N SER A 38 -13.14 10.08 -9.64
CA SER A 38 -13.86 11.26 -10.13
C SER A 38 -12.96 12.26 -10.87
N ASN A 39 -11.65 12.25 -10.63
CA ASN A 39 -10.66 13.06 -11.34
C ASN A 39 -10.23 12.47 -12.69
N GLY A 40 -10.84 11.35 -13.12
CA GLY A 40 -10.62 10.72 -14.42
C GLY A 40 -9.48 9.70 -14.46
N TYR A 41 -8.91 9.32 -13.31
CA TYR A 41 -7.85 8.31 -13.24
C TYR A 41 -8.36 7.00 -12.64
N CYS A 42 -7.51 5.97 -12.70
CA CYS A 42 -7.83 4.62 -12.27
C CYS A 42 -6.93 4.24 -11.10
N LEU A 43 -7.52 3.71 -10.03
CA LEU A 43 -6.78 3.07 -8.96
C LEU A 43 -6.79 1.55 -9.17
N ASP A 44 -5.62 0.95 -9.29
CA ASP A 44 -5.49 -0.50 -9.34
C ASP A 44 -5.63 -1.08 -7.93
N VAL A 45 -6.35 -2.20 -7.82
CA VAL A 45 -6.50 -2.97 -6.57
C VAL A 45 -5.71 -4.28 -6.61
N ASN A 46 -4.93 -4.51 -7.66
CA ASN A 46 -3.96 -5.58 -7.80
C ASN A 46 -2.55 -5.01 -7.74
N GLN A 47 -1.56 -5.82 -7.32
CA GLN A 47 -0.17 -5.36 -7.25
C GLN A 47 0.30 -4.82 -8.62
N PRO A 48 0.85 -3.58 -8.67
CA PRO A 48 1.42 -2.80 -7.56
C PRO A 48 0.50 -1.75 -6.89
N PHE A 49 -0.83 -1.86 -6.97
CA PHE A 49 -1.82 -0.94 -6.38
C PHE A 49 -1.64 0.53 -6.80
N SER A 50 -1.35 0.73 -8.09
CA SER A 50 -0.93 2.03 -8.61
C SER A 50 -2.10 2.89 -9.08
N LEU A 51 -1.91 4.21 -9.02
CA LEU A 51 -2.72 5.16 -9.77
C LEU A 51 -2.28 5.14 -11.24
N SER A 52 -3.23 5.24 -12.16
CA SER A 52 -2.92 5.23 -13.59
C SER A 52 -3.90 6.07 -14.40
N ARG A 53 -3.39 6.58 -15.53
CA ARG A 53 -4.22 7.00 -16.66
C ARG A 53 -4.60 5.73 -17.43
N GLY A 54 -5.90 5.50 -17.60
CA GLY A 54 -6.47 4.42 -18.42
C GLY A 54 -6.82 4.83 -19.86
N GLY A 55 -7.94 4.34 -20.38
CA GLY A 55 -8.44 4.75 -21.69
C GLY A 55 -9.32 5.99 -21.64
N CYS A 56 -9.88 6.35 -22.80
CA CYS A 56 -10.98 7.30 -22.92
C CYS A 56 -11.98 6.80 -23.96
N THR A 57 -13.25 7.13 -23.80
CA THR A 57 -14.30 6.81 -24.79
C THR A 57 -14.14 7.56 -26.11
N ALA A 58 -13.41 8.69 -26.14
CA ALA A 58 -13.15 9.43 -27.37
C ALA A 58 -11.84 8.98 -28.04
N GLN A 59 -11.95 8.32 -29.20
CA GLN A 59 -10.80 7.80 -29.96
C GLN A 59 -9.76 8.87 -30.33
N LYS A 60 -10.20 10.09 -30.65
CA LYS A 60 -9.29 11.19 -31.01
C LYS A 60 -8.67 11.90 -29.80
N TRP A 61 -9.11 11.55 -28.58
CA TRP A 61 -8.70 12.14 -27.32
C TRP A 61 -8.79 13.68 -27.29
N GLY A 62 -9.80 14.19 -26.60
CA GLY A 62 -10.05 15.63 -26.49
C GLY A 62 -10.52 16.03 -25.11
N GLN A 63 -11.35 17.07 -25.05
CA GLN A 63 -12.00 17.46 -23.79
C GLN A 63 -12.82 16.30 -23.22
N GLY A 64 -12.77 16.14 -21.90
CA GLY A 64 -13.42 15.03 -21.19
C GLY A 64 -12.55 13.78 -21.02
N CYS A 65 -11.43 13.66 -21.73
CA CYS A 65 -10.41 12.66 -21.46
C CYS A 65 -9.38 13.18 -20.43
N PRO A 66 -8.72 12.31 -19.66
CA PRO A 66 -7.64 12.70 -18.76
C PRO A 66 -6.47 13.35 -19.52
N GLY A 67 -6.10 14.57 -19.10
CA GLY A 67 -5.07 15.35 -19.79
C GLY A 67 -3.63 15.01 -19.37
N ARG A 68 -3.40 14.57 -18.13
CA ARG A 68 -2.05 14.22 -17.67
C ARG A 68 -1.66 12.83 -18.16
N CYS A 69 -0.37 12.66 -18.39
CA CYS A 69 0.24 11.45 -18.90
C CYS A 69 -0.23 11.03 -20.28
N ARG A 70 -0.74 11.97 -21.10
CA ARG A 70 -1.18 11.67 -22.47
C ARG A 70 -0.10 10.99 -23.32
N THR A 71 1.12 11.52 -23.25
CA THR A 71 2.23 11.22 -24.15
C THR A 71 3.09 10.03 -23.71
N VAL A 72 2.99 9.60 -22.46
CA VAL A 72 3.75 8.45 -21.94
C VAL A 72 2.94 7.19 -22.12
N ASN A 73 3.48 6.16 -22.77
CA ASN A 73 2.77 4.91 -23.07
C ASN A 73 1.42 5.17 -23.79
N SER A 74 1.47 5.75 -25.00
CA SER A 74 0.29 6.23 -25.73
C SER A 74 -0.59 5.13 -26.30
N ASP A 75 -0.08 3.92 -26.41
CA ASP A 75 -0.75 2.68 -26.84
C ASP A 75 -1.25 1.85 -25.65
N GLY A 76 -1.20 2.39 -24.43
CA GLY A 76 -1.55 1.68 -23.22
C GLY A 76 -1.94 2.56 -22.02
N GLY A 77 -2.11 1.91 -20.87
CA GLY A 77 -2.28 2.60 -19.59
C GLY A 77 -0.96 3.18 -19.09
N SER A 78 -0.96 4.41 -18.55
CA SER A 78 0.24 5.01 -17.97
C SER A 78 0.13 5.03 -16.46
N ALA A 79 1.08 4.44 -15.76
CA ALA A 79 1.20 4.60 -14.31
C ALA A 79 1.38 6.08 -13.95
N ILE A 80 0.93 6.45 -12.75
CA ILE A 80 1.15 7.76 -12.14
C ILE A 80 1.77 7.50 -10.78
N VAL A 81 3.03 7.88 -10.64
CA VAL A 81 3.86 7.55 -9.47
C VAL A 81 4.09 8.82 -8.68
N ASN A 82 3.94 8.74 -7.35
CA ASN A 82 4.27 9.85 -6.47
C ASN A 82 5.79 10.12 -6.54
N LEU A 83 6.16 11.37 -6.77
CA LEU A 83 7.55 11.81 -6.84
C LEU A 83 8.05 12.27 -5.46
N LYS A 84 7.32 13.24 -4.89
CA LYS A 84 7.62 13.83 -3.60
C LYS A 84 6.36 14.41 -2.98
N THR A 85 6.35 14.43 -1.65
CA THR A 85 5.34 15.10 -0.84
C THR A 85 6.02 16.13 0.04
N ALA A 86 5.63 17.40 -0.10
CA ALA A 86 6.16 18.51 0.68
C ALA A 86 5.01 19.44 1.09
N ASN A 87 4.98 19.86 2.35
CA ASN A 87 3.95 20.78 2.88
C ASN A 87 2.51 20.33 2.58
N GLY A 88 2.23 19.03 2.70
CA GLY A 88 0.92 18.45 2.41
C GLY A 88 0.55 18.37 0.92
N THR A 89 1.45 18.79 0.03
CA THR A 89 1.24 18.74 -1.42
C THR A 89 2.05 17.61 -2.04
N SER A 90 1.37 16.70 -2.73
CA SER A 90 1.98 15.58 -3.46
C SER A 90 2.15 15.93 -4.93
N THR A 91 3.34 15.67 -5.46
CA THR A 91 3.62 15.76 -6.91
C THR A 91 3.84 14.37 -7.48
N TYR A 92 3.53 14.21 -8.76
CA TYR A 92 3.50 12.93 -9.44
C TYR A 92 4.22 13.02 -10.78
N CYS A 93 4.70 11.86 -11.23
CA CYS A 93 5.29 11.64 -12.54
C CYS A 93 4.43 10.65 -13.34
N CYS A 94 4.50 10.78 -14.66
CA CYS A 94 3.97 9.77 -15.56
C CYS A 94 4.96 8.62 -15.69
N GLY A 95 4.47 7.38 -15.65
CA GLY A 95 5.28 6.18 -15.79
C GLY A 95 6.15 5.93 -14.57
N THR A 96 7.44 6.25 -14.67
CA THR A 96 8.46 5.87 -13.67
C THR A 96 9.27 7.07 -13.23
N VAL A 97 9.90 6.95 -12.06
CA VAL A 97 10.88 7.92 -11.54
C VAL A 97 12.29 7.35 -11.66
N VAL A 98 13.29 8.22 -11.74
CA VAL A 98 14.71 7.84 -11.79
C VAL A 98 15.56 8.71 -10.89
N ALA A 99 16.66 8.15 -10.40
CA ALA A 99 17.70 8.92 -9.74
C ALA A 99 18.57 9.63 -10.79
N SER A 100 18.77 10.94 -10.63
CA SER A 100 19.63 11.77 -11.46
C SER A 100 20.32 12.81 -10.59
N GLY A 101 21.65 12.85 -10.60
CA GLY A 101 22.41 13.88 -9.88
C GLY A 101 22.21 13.93 -8.36
N GLY A 102 21.75 12.84 -7.73
CA GLY A 102 21.43 12.79 -6.30
C GLY A 102 19.97 13.09 -5.97
N ASP A 103 19.17 13.50 -6.95
CA ASP A 103 17.74 13.74 -6.82
C ASP A 103 16.91 12.62 -7.47
N THR A 104 15.65 12.49 -7.05
CA THR A 104 14.64 11.69 -7.75
C THR A 104 13.84 12.59 -8.67
N ILE A 105 13.82 12.28 -9.97
CA ILE A 105 13.10 13.04 -11.01
C ILE A 105 12.15 12.12 -11.79
N CYS A 106 11.23 12.71 -12.55
CA CYS A 106 10.47 11.94 -13.53
C CYS A 106 11.39 11.39 -14.61
N ARG A 107 11.08 10.20 -15.14
CA ARG A 107 11.75 9.68 -16.34
C ARG A 107 11.65 10.68 -17.49
N ASP A 108 12.70 10.73 -18.31
CA ASP A 108 12.82 11.60 -19.50
C ASP A 108 12.77 13.11 -19.18
N ASP A 109 13.07 13.48 -17.93
CA ASP A 109 13.09 14.87 -17.45
C ASP A 109 11.76 15.60 -17.68
N THR A 110 10.64 14.87 -17.63
CA THR A 110 9.31 15.47 -17.75
C THR A 110 8.92 16.21 -16.48
N ASP A 111 8.16 17.31 -16.62
CA ASP A 111 7.66 18.05 -15.46
C ASP A 111 6.76 17.18 -14.56
N SER A 112 7.02 17.27 -13.24
CA SER A 112 6.10 16.74 -12.24
C SER A 112 4.82 17.58 -12.17
N PHE A 113 3.71 16.98 -11.75
CA PHE A 113 2.42 17.66 -11.66
C PHE A 113 1.66 17.28 -10.40
N GLN A 114 0.66 18.10 -10.05
CA GLN A 114 -0.31 17.77 -9.01
C GLN A 114 -1.57 17.16 -9.63
N LEU A 115 -2.24 16.31 -8.87
CA LEU A 115 -3.56 15.81 -9.19
C LEU A 115 -4.57 16.38 -8.20
N ALA A 116 -5.77 16.69 -8.70
CA ALA A 116 -6.89 17.02 -7.84
C ALA A 116 -7.33 15.77 -7.06
N ASP A 117 -7.80 16.00 -5.84
CA ASP A 117 -8.43 14.97 -5.01
C ASP A 117 -9.58 14.29 -5.76
N ALA A 118 -9.81 13.02 -5.42
CA ALA A 118 -10.81 12.22 -6.10
C ALA A 118 -11.71 11.45 -5.14
N GLN A 119 -12.92 11.20 -5.61
CA GLN A 119 -13.89 10.31 -5.00
C GLN A 119 -13.91 9.00 -5.79
N ILE A 120 -14.18 7.90 -5.08
CA ILE A 120 -14.40 6.60 -5.71
C ILE A 120 -15.75 6.62 -6.44
N LEU A 121 -15.77 6.17 -7.69
CA LEU A 121 -16.99 6.01 -8.48
C LEU A 121 -17.48 4.57 -8.40
N THR A 122 -18.70 4.37 -7.90
CA THR A 122 -19.36 3.06 -7.80
C THR A 122 -20.23 2.75 -9.02
N GLY A 123 -20.73 1.53 -9.11
CA GLY A 123 -21.61 1.06 -10.19
C GLY A 123 -20.89 0.78 -11.51
N ARG A 124 -19.54 0.86 -11.54
CA ARG A 124 -18.70 0.60 -12.72
C ARG A 124 -17.41 -0.12 -12.35
N ALA A 125 -16.77 -0.73 -13.35
CA ALA A 125 -15.49 -1.44 -13.22
C ALA A 125 -15.48 -2.37 -11.99
N ALA A 126 -14.45 -2.30 -11.13
CA ALA A 126 -14.33 -3.17 -9.96
C ALA A 126 -15.50 -3.04 -8.97
N LEU A 127 -16.25 -1.94 -9.04
CA LEU A 127 -17.35 -1.59 -8.15
C LEU A 127 -18.71 -1.68 -8.85
N ALA A 128 -18.80 -2.44 -9.95
CA ALA A 128 -20.01 -2.58 -10.76
C ALA A 128 -21.26 -3.02 -9.98
N ASN A 129 -21.08 -3.81 -8.92
CA ASN A 129 -22.17 -4.33 -8.09
C ASN A 129 -22.51 -3.45 -6.88
N LEU A 130 -21.80 -2.33 -6.69
CA LEU A 130 -22.10 -1.39 -5.62
C LEU A 130 -22.98 -0.26 -6.16
N VAL A 131 -24.15 -0.09 -5.55
CA VAL A 131 -25.11 0.95 -5.90
C VAL A 131 -24.73 2.25 -5.17
N PRO A 132 -24.67 3.41 -5.87
CA PRO A 132 -24.52 4.70 -5.20
C PRO A 132 -25.69 4.95 -4.22
N PRO A 133 -25.45 5.56 -3.05
CA PRO A 133 -26.49 5.80 -2.04
C PRO A 133 -27.71 6.58 -2.57
N ASP A 134 -27.55 7.36 -3.63
CA ASP A 134 -28.62 8.19 -4.21
C ASP A 134 -29.56 7.45 -5.18
N SER A 135 -29.37 6.15 -5.42
CA SER A 135 -30.22 5.38 -6.36
C SER A 135 -31.38 4.63 -5.70
N ALA A 136 -31.64 4.84 -4.40
CA ALA A 136 -32.89 4.42 -3.77
C ALA A 136 -34.04 5.37 -4.18
N SER A 137 -34.42 5.34 -5.46
CA SER A 137 -35.67 5.94 -5.90
C SER A 137 -36.84 5.22 -5.23
N ASN A 138 -37.59 5.99 -4.44
CA ASN A 138 -38.92 5.70 -3.91
C ASN A 138 -39.76 4.89 -4.91
N SER A 139 -39.77 3.57 -4.77
CA SER A 139 -40.76 2.72 -5.41
C SER A 139 -41.87 2.50 -4.39
N SER A 140 -42.84 3.42 -4.42
CA SER A 140 -44.10 3.33 -3.71
C SER A 140 -44.92 2.15 -4.27
N SER A 141 -44.61 0.92 -3.87
CA SER A 141 -45.53 -0.21 -4.06
C SER A 141 -46.44 -0.30 -2.85
N ASN A 142 -47.65 0.21 -3.04
CA ASN A 142 -48.79 0.17 -2.13
C ASN A 142 -49.22 -1.28 -1.90
N SER A 143 -48.70 -1.92 -0.85
CA SER A 143 -49.19 -3.20 -0.35
C SER A 143 -49.63 -3.01 1.10
N SER A 144 -50.95 -2.94 1.27
CA SER A 144 -51.66 -2.89 2.54
C SER A 144 -51.31 -4.11 3.40
N ILE A 145 -50.53 -3.89 4.46
CA ILE A 145 -50.56 -4.74 5.65
C ILE A 145 -50.95 -3.84 6.81
N THR A 146 -52.20 -4.00 7.25
CA THR A 146 -52.72 -3.49 8.51
C THR A 146 -51.86 -4.03 9.65
N VAL A 147 -51.04 -3.16 10.24
CA VAL A 147 -50.41 -3.36 11.55
C VAL A 147 -51.09 -2.36 12.49
N PRO A 148 -51.64 -2.80 13.63
CA PRO A 148 -52.41 -1.92 14.50
C PRO A 148 -51.51 -0.84 15.08
N THR A 149 -52.04 0.38 15.03
CA THR A 149 -51.52 1.59 15.63
C THR A 149 -51.19 1.41 17.11
N SER A 150 -49.93 1.63 17.48
CA SER A 150 -49.61 2.23 18.76
C SER A 150 -48.67 3.43 18.54
N ASN A 151 -49.27 4.62 18.61
CA ASN A 151 -48.52 5.85 18.84
C ASN A 151 -47.79 5.74 20.19
N ASN A 152 -46.47 5.92 20.20
CA ASN A 152 -45.80 6.94 21.01
C ASN A 152 -44.28 6.88 20.86
N SER A 153 -43.70 8.07 20.69
CA SER A 153 -42.29 8.40 20.58
C SER A 153 -41.43 7.82 21.72
N HIS A 154 -40.25 7.29 21.40
CA HIS A 154 -39.06 7.46 22.23
C HIS A 154 -37.78 7.29 21.41
N ASP A 155 -36.90 8.26 21.61
CA ASP A 155 -35.49 8.26 21.26
C ASP A 155 -34.75 7.02 21.79
N THR A 156 -33.72 6.65 21.01
CA THR A 156 -32.46 6.04 21.47
C THR A 156 -32.57 4.77 22.33
N THR A 157 -32.37 3.59 21.75
CA THR A 157 -31.71 2.45 22.43
C THR A 157 -31.19 1.43 21.40
N ILE A 158 -29.97 1.63 20.90
CA ILE A 158 -29.15 0.56 20.29
C ILE A 158 -27.78 0.67 20.96
N GLY A 159 -27.60 -0.01 22.10
CA GLY A 159 -26.40 0.18 22.92
C GLY A 159 -26.12 -0.91 23.95
N VAL A 160 -26.63 -2.13 23.76
CA VAL A 160 -26.39 -3.26 24.67
C VAL A 160 -26.02 -4.49 23.84
N GLY A 161 -24.87 -4.46 23.17
CA GLY A 161 -24.43 -5.58 22.32
C GLY A 161 -22.97 -5.99 22.47
N VAL A 162 -22.05 -5.08 22.85
CA VAL A 162 -20.60 -5.34 22.81
C VAL A 162 -19.88 -5.23 24.16
N GLY A 163 -20.57 -4.81 25.23
CA GLY A 163 -19.93 -4.53 26.52
C GLY A 163 -19.59 -5.78 27.35
N VAL A 164 -20.41 -6.83 27.27
CA VAL A 164 -20.26 -8.03 28.09
C VAL A 164 -18.98 -8.83 27.76
N PRO A 165 -18.62 -9.12 26.49
CA PRO A 165 -17.42 -9.92 26.21
C PRO A 165 -16.12 -9.19 26.58
N LEU A 166 -16.04 -7.87 26.37
CA LEU A 166 -14.86 -7.09 26.75
C LEU A 166 -14.72 -6.94 28.27
N GLY A 167 -15.82 -6.82 29.00
CA GLY A 167 -15.81 -6.73 30.46
C GLY A 167 -15.26 -7.98 31.15
N VAL A 168 -15.64 -9.18 30.68
CA VAL A 168 -15.17 -10.45 31.26
C VAL A 168 -13.68 -10.66 31.03
N ILE A 169 -13.17 -10.33 29.83
CA ILE A 169 -11.74 -10.43 29.52
C ILE A 169 -10.92 -9.45 30.36
N ALA A 170 -11.39 -8.20 30.48
CA ALA A 170 -10.72 -7.19 31.32
C ALA A 170 -10.65 -7.65 32.78
N LEU A 171 -11.77 -8.09 33.36
CA LEU A 171 -11.79 -8.56 34.75
C LEU A 171 -10.94 -9.82 34.97
N GLY A 172 -10.95 -10.76 34.02
CA GLY A 172 -10.08 -11.95 34.06
C GLY A 172 -8.58 -11.58 34.05
N SER A 173 -8.18 -10.63 33.20
CA SER A 173 -6.78 -10.20 33.10
C SER A 173 -6.30 -9.48 34.37
N LEU A 174 -7.13 -8.65 35.00
CA LEU A 174 -6.79 -7.98 36.26
C LEU A 174 -6.64 -8.96 37.41
N LEU A 175 -7.54 -9.93 37.55
CA LEU A 175 -7.45 -10.94 38.61
C LEU A 175 -6.19 -11.80 38.45
N TRP A 176 -5.86 -12.19 37.22
CA TRP A 176 -4.64 -12.95 36.93
C TRP A 176 -3.36 -12.15 37.24
N ALA A 177 -3.30 -10.89 36.81
CA ALA A 177 -2.14 -10.03 37.06
C ALA A 177 -1.91 -9.76 38.56
N ILE A 178 -2.97 -9.60 39.35
CA ILE A 178 -2.85 -9.43 40.81
C ILE A 178 -2.35 -10.72 41.47
N TRP A 179 -2.83 -11.88 41.02
CA TRP A 179 -2.40 -13.17 41.54
C TRP A 179 -0.93 -13.46 41.21
N GLU A 180 -0.50 -13.18 39.98
CA GLU A 180 0.89 -13.36 39.54
C GLU A 180 1.85 -12.45 40.33
N ARG A 181 1.51 -11.16 40.50
CA ARG A 181 2.32 -10.24 41.32
C ARG A 181 2.40 -10.68 42.78
N ARG A 182 1.33 -11.24 43.34
CA ARG A 182 1.35 -11.81 44.71
C ARG A 182 2.21 -13.07 44.80
N ARG A 183 2.30 -13.87 43.73
CA ARG A 183 3.18 -15.05 43.67
C ARG A 183 4.65 -14.65 43.49
N ALA A 184 4.95 -13.67 42.64
CA ALA A 184 6.30 -13.16 42.41
C ALA A 184 6.92 -12.53 43.67
N ASN A 185 6.12 -11.80 44.46
CA ASN A 185 6.59 -11.20 45.72
C ASN A 185 6.91 -12.22 46.82
N LYS A 186 6.55 -13.50 46.65
CA LYS A 186 6.99 -14.59 47.55
C LYS A 186 8.37 -15.14 47.18
N LEU A 187 8.91 -14.83 46.00
CA LEU A 187 10.26 -15.25 45.56
C LEU A 187 11.34 -14.16 45.75
N SER A 188 10.97 -12.87 45.73
CA SER A 188 11.94 -11.77 45.87
C SER A 188 12.46 -11.50 47.29
N ARG A 189 12.05 -12.26 48.31
CA ARG A 189 12.66 -12.20 49.65
C ARG A 189 13.93 -13.06 49.81
N VAL A 190 14.35 -13.80 48.78
CA VAL A 190 15.46 -14.78 48.87
C VAL A 190 16.74 -14.35 48.15
N MET A 191 16.73 -13.32 47.29
CA MET A 191 17.90 -12.95 46.48
C MET A 191 18.30 -11.48 46.68
N MET A 192 18.77 -11.15 47.87
CA MET A 192 19.78 -10.09 48.05
C MET A 192 21.09 -10.78 48.41
N SER A 193 21.88 -11.15 47.41
CA SER A 193 23.32 -11.20 47.61
C SER A 193 24.07 -11.23 46.29
N SER A 194 25.11 -10.41 46.25
CA SER A 194 26.33 -10.57 45.45
C SER A 194 26.40 -9.89 44.08
N SER A 195 27.11 -8.77 44.15
CA SER A 195 27.73 -7.93 43.12
C SER A 195 29.11 -8.46 42.64
N VAL A 196 29.39 -8.39 41.31
CA VAL A 196 30.58 -7.74 40.63
C VAL A 196 32.00 -8.37 40.87
N PRO A 197 33.05 -8.29 39.99
CA PRO A 197 33.21 -8.50 38.51
C PRO A 197 34.65 -9.01 38.04
N VAL A 198 34.97 -8.87 36.72
CA VAL A 198 36.28 -8.47 36.06
C VAL A 198 37.45 -9.44 35.69
N GLN A 199 37.86 -9.33 34.41
CA GLN A 199 39.21 -9.32 33.75
C GLN A 199 39.72 -10.43 32.79
N GLU A 200 40.51 -9.91 31.82
CA GLU A 200 41.01 -10.36 30.51
C GLU A 200 42.23 -11.32 30.49
N GLY A 201 42.43 -11.97 29.33
CA GLY A 201 43.71 -11.86 28.60
C GLY A 201 44.57 -13.13 28.34
N LEU A 202 45.08 -13.20 27.08
CA LEU A 202 46.23 -13.98 26.54
C LEU A 202 46.07 -15.41 25.96
N VAL A 203 45.84 -15.45 24.63
CA VAL A 203 46.67 -16.01 23.53
C VAL A 203 47.59 -17.22 23.79
N ARG A 204 47.49 -18.27 22.94
CA ARG A 204 48.56 -18.90 22.08
C ARG A 204 48.13 -20.32 21.64
N SER A 205 47.66 -20.53 20.40
CA SER A 205 48.37 -20.93 19.16
C SER A 205 48.78 -22.42 19.03
N GLN A 206 48.26 -23.03 17.95
CA GLN A 206 48.83 -24.12 17.11
C GLN A 206 48.96 -25.52 17.78
N GLN A 207 48.78 -26.66 17.14
CA GLN A 207 48.84 -27.03 15.72
C GLN A 207 48.13 -28.38 15.48
N SER A 208 47.77 -28.58 14.22
CA SER A 208 47.24 -29.72 13.45
C SER A 208 47.63 -31.16 13.84
N TYR A 209 46.82 -32.14 13.40
CA TYR A 209 47.14 -33.23 12.44
C TYR A 209 45.92 -34.18 12.31
N VAL A 210 45.22 -34.21 11.17
CA VAL A 210 45.29 -35.20 10.05
C VAL A 210 44.15 -36.24 10.07
N MET A 211 43.66 -36.49 8.86
CA MET A 211 42.43 -37.15 8.43
C MET A 211 42.30 -38.65 8.73
N SER A 212 41.04 -39.10 8.91
CA SER A 212 40.50 -40.30 8.25
C SER A 212 38.97 -40.21 8.13
N GLU A 213 38.48 -40.68 7.01
CA GLU A 213 37.16 -40.49 6.39
C GLU A 213 36.13 -41.54 6.85
N SER A 214 34.87 -41.14 7.11
CA SER A 214 33.65 -41.83 6.62
C SER A 214 32.36 -41.10 7.05
N SER A 215 31.38 -41.12 6.14
CA SER A 215 29.93 -40.83 6.27
C SER A 215 29.44 -39.38 6.49
N VAL A 216 28.90 -38.83 5.39
CA VAL A 216 28.04 -37.64 5.20
C VAL A 216 26.64 -37.94 5.81
N PRO A 217 25.81 -37.00 6.35
CA PRO A 217 25.40 -35.78 5.65
C PRO A 217 25.12 -34.52 6.48
N THR A 218 25.10 -33.36 5.80
CA THR A 218 24.00 -32.36 5.82
C THR A 218 24.52 -30.99 5.36
N GLU A 219 24.04 -30.58 4.19
CA GLU A 219 23.66 -29.24 3.73
C GLU A 219 24.64 -28.06 3.77
N LEU A 220 24.58 -27.33 2.65
CA LEU A 220 25.48 -26.33 2.16
C LEU A 220 25.00 -24.94 2.59
N GLU A 221 25.60 -24.35 3.63
CA GLU A 221 25.40 -22.93 3.92
C GLU A 221 26.22 -22.10 2.92
N SER A 222 25.50 -21.40 2.06
CA SER A 222 25.99 -20.60 0.95
C SER A 222 26.87 -19.43 1.42
N HIS A 223 28.19 -19.61 1.45
CA HIS A 223 29.13 -18.51 1.45
C HIS A 223 29.20 -17.88 0.05
N ARG A 224 28.73 -16.64 -0.09
CA ARG A 224 29.23 -15.72 -1.11
C ARG A 224 29.49 -14.36 -0.49
N GLN A 225 30.68 -14.22 0.10
CA GLN A 225 31.25 -12.94 0.47
C GLN A 225 32.11 -12.40 -0.68
N ILE A 226 32.00 -11.09 -0.82
CA ILE A 226 32.48 -10.18 -1.86
C ILE A 226 34.03 -10.13 -1.88
N PRO A 227 34.69 -10.08 -3.05
CA PRO A 227 36.12 -9.74 -3.12
C PRO A 227 36.31 -8.22 -3.01
N GLU A 228 36.87 -7.76 -1.89
CA GLU A 228 37.47 -6.43 -1.73
C GLU A 228 38.91 -6.46 -2.28
N LEU A 229 39.20 -5.55 -3.21
CA LEU A 229 40.53 -5.32 -3.80
C LEU A 229 41.23 -4.22 -3.00
N MET A 230 42.41 -4.54 -2.48
CA MET A 230 43.18 -3.72 -1.55
C MET A 230 43.62 -2.36 -2.10
N ALA A 231 43.49 -1.34 -1.25
CA ALA A 231 44.12 -0.05 -1.39
C ALA A 231 45.66 -0.14 -1.26
N ARG A 232 46.36 0.71 -2.03
CA ARG A 232 47.74 1.13 -1.77
C ARG A 232 47.81 2.65 -1.83
N GLU A 233 47.63 3.29 -0.69
CA GLU A 233 48.12 4.64 -0.45
C GLU A 233 49.60 4.57 -0.07
N GLN A 234 50.45 5.35 -0.76
CA GLN A 234 51.83 5.62 -0.36
C GLN A 234 52.03 7.13 -0.29
N MET A 235 52.08 7.59 0.96
CA MET A 235 52.91 8.65 1.55
C MET A 235 53.26 9.90 0.73
N GLN A 236 52.80 11.03 1.28
CA GLN A 236 53.22 12.38 1.01
C GLN A 236 54.49 12.78 1.78
N LYS A 237 55.47 13.39 1.08
CA LYS A 237 56.37 14.41 1.66
C LYS A 237 56.88 15.37 0.57
N ALA A 238 56.79 16.66 0.86
CA ALA A 238 56.85 17.81 -0.06
C ALA A 238 58.30 18.40 -0.23
N PRO A 239 58.47 19.68 -0.65
CA PRO A 239 59.06 20.09 -1.94
C PRO A 239 60.48 20.71 -1.79
N SER A 240 61.17 21.01 -2.92
CA SER A 240 61.94 22.27 -3.14
C SER A 240 62.84 22.21 -4.38
N LYS A 241 62.86 23.33 -5.11
CA LYS A 241 63.71 23.79 -6.25
C LYS A 241 63.40 23.28 -7.66
#